data_AF-A0A1Q3AN91-F1
#
_entry.id   AF-A0A1Q3AN91-F1
#
_cell.length_a   1.000
_cell.length_b   1.000
_cell.length_c   1.000
_cell.angle_alpha   90.00
_cell.angle_beta   90.00
_cell.angle_gamma   90.00
#
_symmetry.space_group_name_H-M   'P 1'
#
loop_
_entity.id
_entity.type
_entity.pdbx_description
1 polymer ?
#
loop_
_entity_poly.entity_id
_entity_poly.type
_entity_poly.pdbx_seq_one_letter_code
_entity_poly.pdbx_strand_id
1 'polypeptide(L)'
;MAINDSDQDEDEDEDENEVSELLELLEKFSLENSSLKKTIKALNRENVSLKNELECLSNTSFDDKTISLEKENGTLKIEIDALKRTFSKFSNSSEKLDKLLGIQRCVFNKAGLGYDEMNKDNQKISSSMTCNYCNRHGHTTHTCYCKKNDMHKRNLLLNNKLSKVRTIWVPKGTFFTNPPGPKATWVPKSST
;
A
#
# COMPACT_ATOMS: atom_id res chain seq x y z
N MET A 1 -49.74 42.29 115.32
CA MET A 1 -49.50 42.42 113.88
C MET A 1 -48.66 41.21 113.51
N ALA A 2 -49.30 40.14 113.03
CA ALA A 2 -48.62 38.94 112.56
C ALA A 2 -48.64 39.04 111.04
N ILE A 3 -47.46 39.15 110.42
CA ILE A 3 -47.30 39.09 108.98
C ILE A 3 -46.87 37.67 108.69
N ASN A 4 -47.68 37.01 107.86
CA ASN A 4 -47.51 35.66 107.37
C ASN A 4 -46.42 35.72 106.28
N ASP A 5 -45.22 35.25 106.59
CA ASP A 5 -44.18 34.95 105.60
C ASP A 5 -44.27 33.45 105.31
N SER A 6 -44.98 33.10 104.24
CA SER A 6 -45.08 31.74 103.73
C SER A 6 -45.70 31.86 102.35
N ASP A 7 -44.87 32.02 101.32
CA ASP A 7 -45.21 31.78 99.89
C ASP A 7 -43.95 31.96 99.00
N GLN A 8 -42.74 31.60 99.46
CA GLN A 8 -41.51 31.84 98.68
C GLN A 8 -40.62 30.61 98.45
N ASP A 9 -41.01 29.44 98.95
CA ASP A 9 -40.18 28.23 98.90
C ASP A 9 -40.57 27.25 97.77
N GLU A 10 -41.68 27.48 97.05
CA GLU A 10 -42.11 26.58 95.95
C GLU A 10 -41.48 26.95 94.59
N ASP A 11 -41.04 28.19 94.39
CA ASP A 11 -40.47 28.65 93.10
C ASP A 11 -38.97 28.30 92.96
N GLU A 12 -38.21 28.20 94.07
CA GLU A 12 -36.75 27.93 94.02
C GLU A 12 -36.42 26.48 93.60
N ASP A 13 -37.26 25.51 93.98
CA ASP A 13 -37.06 24.09 93.67
C ASP A 13 -37.29 23.78 92.17
N GLU A 14 -38.18 24.52 91.50
CA GLU A 14 -38.48 24.33 90.07
C GLU A 14 -37.36 24.92 89.19
N ASP A 15 -36.80 26.07 89.60
CA ASP A 15 -35.64 26.70 88.96
C ASP A 15 -34.36 25.83 89.08
N GLU A 16 -34.12 25.18 90.22
CA GLU A 16 -32.98 24.26 90.40
C GLU A 16 -33.05 23.03 89.48
N ASN A 17 -34.26 22.51 89.24
CA ASN A 17 -34.48 21.38 88.34
C ASN A 17 -34.22 21.75 86.86
N GLU A 18 -34.67 22.94 86.42
CA GLU A 18 -34.37 23.43 85.06
C GLU A 18 -32.87 23.67 84.84
N VAL A 19 -32.16 24.22 85.83
CA VAL A 19 -30.70 24.42 85.75
C VAL A 19 -29.96 23.09 85.63
N SER A 20 -30.43 22.05 86.32
CA SER A 20 -29.85 20.71 86.25
C SER A 20 -30.03 20.07 84.87
N GLU A 21 -31.22 20.16 84.27
CA GLU A 21 -31.47 19.69 82.90
C GLU A 21 -30.60 20.42 81.87
N LEU A 22 -30.41 21.74 82.02
CA LEU A 22 -29.55 22.53 81.14
C LEU A 22 -28.08 22.13 81.26
N LEU A 23 -27.61 21.80 82.45
CA LEU A 23 -26.24 21.31 82.68
C LEU A 23 -26.00 19.95 82.01
N GLU A 24 -26.95 19.02 82.13
CA GLU A 24 -26.86 17.72 81.45
C GLU A 24 -26.84 17.88 79.92
N LEU A 25 -27.67 18.77 79.38
CA LEU A 25 -27.68 19.10 77.96
C LEU A 25 -26.34 19.71 77.50
N LEU A 26 -25.77 20.61 78.30
CA LEU A 26 -24.48 21.22 78.00
C LEU A 26 -23.35 20.18 77.97
N GLU A 27 -23.34 19.26 78.93
CA GLU A 27 -22.35 18.18 78.97
C GLU A 27 -22.49 17.27 77.74
N LYS A 28 -23.73 16.89 77.38
CA LYS A 28 -24.00 16.09 76.17
C LYS A 28 -23.52 16.79 74.90
N PHE A 29 -23.81 18.07 74.72
CA PHE A 29 -23.32 18.85 73.58
C PHE A 29 -21.79 18.97 73.57
N SER A 30 -21.15 19.08 74.74
CA SER A 30 -19.69 19.12 74.83
C SER A 30 -19.04 17.82 74.34
N LEU A 31 -19.64 16.67 74.68
CA LEU A 31 -19.20 15.35 74.24
C LEU A 31 -19.37 15.18 72.72
N GLU A 32 -20.51 15.62 72.18
CA GLU A 32 -20.78 15.59 70.75
C GLU A 32 -19.83 16.50 69.96
N ASN A 33 -19.55 17.71 70.44
CA ASN A 33 -18.55 18.59 69.82
C ASN A 33 -17.15 17.98 69.82
N SER A 34 -16.78 17.27 70.90
CA SER A 34 -15.52 16.53 70.98
C SER A 34 -15.46 15.38 69.96
N SER A 35 -16.55 14.64 69.77
CA SER A 35 -16.64 13.55 68.80
C SER A 35 -16.57 14.08 67.36
N LEU A 36 -17.34 15.13 67.03
CA LEU A 36 -17.31 15.80 65.72
C LEU A 36 -15.93 16.37 65.40
N LYS A 37 -15.22 16.93 66.38
CA LYS A 37 -13.85 17.42 66.19
C LYS A 37 -12.88 16.28 65.85
N LYS A 38 -13.09 15.08 66.40
CA LYS A 38 -12.29 13.89 66.06
C LYS A 38 -12.60 13.39 64.64
N THR A 39 -13.87 13.35 64.24
CA THR A 39 -14.26 12.92 62.89
C THR A 39 -13.76 13.89 61.82
N ILE A 40 -13.88 15.21 62.03
CA ILE A 40 -13.33 16.23 61.13
C ILE A 40 -11.80 16.05 60.96
N LYS A 41 -11.06 15.77 62.04
CA LYS A 41 -9.63 15.52 61.96
C LYS A 41 -9.30 14.25 61.17
N ALA A 42 -10.11 13.19 61.30
CA ALA A 42 -9.93 11.96 60.53
C ALA A 42 -10.18 12.20 59.04
N LEU A 43 -11.32 12.83 58.69
CA LEU A 43 -11.68 13.17 57.31
C LEU A 43 -10.65 14.09 56.65
N ASN A 44 -10.11 15.06 57.39
CA ASN A 44 -9.04 15.93 56.86
C ASN A 44 -7.77 15.16 56.52
N ARG A 45 -7.39 14.14 57.30
CA ARG A 45 -6.23 13.29 56.98
C ARG A 45 -6.49 12.46 55.73
N GLU A 46 -7.69 11.88 55.62
CA GLU A 46 -8.10 11.10 54.45
C GLU A 46 -8.12 11.97 53.18
N ASN A 47 -8.68 13.18 53.24
CA ASN A 47 -8.66 14.13 52.13
C ASN A 47 -7.24 14.48 51.67
N VAL A 48 -6.30 14.68 52.61
CA VAL A 48 -4.89 14.92 52.27
C VAL A 48 -4.26 13.69 51.60
N SER A 49 -4.55 12.48 52.11
CA SER A 49 -4.06 11.22 51.50
C SER A 49 -4.58 11.05 50.07
N LEU A 50 -5.89 11.19 49.86
CA LEU A 50 -6.53 11.06 48.55
C LEU A 50 -5.99 12.11 47.56
N LYS A 51 -5.77 13.34 48.02
CA LYS A 51 -5.18 14.38 47.18
C LYS A 51 -3.76 14.02 46.72
N ASN A 52 -2.93 13.46 47.63
CA ASN A 52 -1.58 13.01 47.29
C ASN A 52 -1.60 11.81 46.31
N GLU A 53 -2.53 10.87 46.49
CA GLU A 53 -2.68 9.75 45.56
C GLU A 53 -3.07 10.21 44.15
N LEU A 54 -4.01 11.15 44.04
CA LEU A 54 -4.39 11.75 42.75
C LEU A 54 -3.20 12.45 42.07
N GLU A 55 -2.40 13.19 42.82
CA GLU A 55 -1.20 13.86 42.31
C GLU A 55 -0.11 12.86 41.86
N CYS A 56 0.07 11.75 42.59
CA CYS A 56 1.00 10.70 42.18
C CYS A 56 0.56 10.01 40.89
N LEU A 57 -0.76 9.76 40.75
CA LEU A 57 -1.34 9.13 39.56
C LEU A 57 -1.24 10.03 38.33
N SER A 58 -1.38 11.36 38.48
CA SER A 58 -1.29 12.29 37.35
C SER A 58 0.11 12.40 36.77
N ASN A 59 1.16 12.18 37.57
CA ASN A 59 2.52 12.60 37.18
C ASN A 59 3.42 11.50 36.61
N THR A 60 3.10 10.20 36.77
CA THR A 60 4.19 9.19 36.75
C THR A 60 3.99 7.96 35.88
N SER A 61 2.80 7.64 35.39
CA SER A 61 2.60 6.32 34.75
C SER A 61 1.86 6.33 33.42
N PHE A 62 0.94 7.26 33.20
CA PHE A 62 0.17 7.29 31.96
C PHE A 62 0.90 8.01 30.83
N ASP A 63 1.60 9.10 31.16
CA ASP A 63 2.23 9.96 30.16
C ASP A 63 3.38 9.24 29.46
N ASP A 64 4.27 8.56 30.20
CA ASP A 64 5.39 7.82 29.60
C ASP A 64 4.93 6.69 28.67
N LYS A 65 3.90 5.95 29.10
CA LYS A 65 3.32 4.87 28.29
C LYS A 65 2.63 5.44 27.05
N THR A 66 1.94 6.57 27.18
CA THR A 66 1.30 7.26 26.07
C THR A 66 2.33 7.77 25.07
N ILE A 67 3.41 8.41 25.54
CA ILE A 67 4.53 8.88 24.71
C ILE A 67 5.21 7.71 23.99
N SER A 68 5.43 6.59 24.68
CA SER A 68 6.01 5.39 24.08
C SER A 68 5.14 4.83 22.95
N LEU A 69 3.83 4.69 23.20
CA LEU A 69 2.88 4.19 22.21
C LEU A 69 2.74 5.15 21.02
N GLU A 70 2.78 6.45 21.25
CA GLU A 70 2.70 7.45 20.20
C GLU A 70 3.92 7.40 19.27
N LYS A 71 5.12 7.19 19.82
CA LYS A 71 6.34 6.96 19.04
C LYS A 71 6.26 5.69 18.19
N GLU A 72 5.80 4.58 18.77
CA GLU A 72 5.64 3.30 18.06
C GLU A 72 4.62 3.40 16.93
N ASN A 73 3.49 4.07 17.17
CA ASN A 73 2.50 4.34 16.12
C ASN A 73 3.08 5.18 14.98
N GLY A 74 3.94 6.16 15.30
CA GLY A 74 4.67 6.94 14.30
C GLY A 74 5.57 6.08 13.42
N THR A 75 6.36 5.18 14.02
CA THR A 75 7.25 4.28 13.28
C THR A 75 6.46 3.29 12.41
N LEU A 76 5.41 2.67 12.96
CA LEU A 76 4.57 1.72 12.22
C LEU A 76 3.89 2.37 11.01
N LYS A 77 3.46 3.63 11.13
CA LYS A 77 2.85 4.35 10.02
C LYS A 77 3.83 4.58 8.87
N ILE A 78 5.09 4.89 9.17
CA ILE A 78 6.15 5.05 8.16
C ILE A 78 6.43 3.72 7.47
N GLU A 79 6.52 2.62 8.22
CA GLU A 79 6.74 1.28 7.67
C GLU A 79 5.58 0.83 6.75
N ILE A 80 4.34 1.07 7.17
CA ILE A 80 3.15 0.78 6.36
C ILE A 80 3.19 1.55 5.04
N ASP A 81 3.53 2.83 5.06
CA ASP A 81 3.63 3.63 3.83
C ASP A 81 4.76 3.15 2.91
N ALA A 82 5.89 2.74 3.47
CA ALA A 82 6.99 2.14 2.72
C ALA A 82 6.58 0.81 2.08
N LEU A 83 5.95 -0.09 2.85
CA LEU A 83 5.45 -1.38 2.39
C LEU A 83 4.38 -1.21 1.31
N LYS A 84 3.47 -0.25 1.47
CA LYS A 84 2.45 0.06 0.47
C LYS A 84 3.09 0.50 -0.85
N ARG A 85 4.13 1.33 -0.81
CA ARG A 85 4.88 1.74 -2.02
C ARG A 85 5.58 0.57 -2.69
N THR A 86 6.21 -0.33 -1.94
CA THR A 86 6.87 -1.51 -2.51
C THR A 86 5.85 -2.49 -3.07
N PHE A 87 4.72 -2.68 -2.39
CA PHE A 87 3.63 -3.55 -2.85
C PHE A 87 3.00 -3.03 -4.15
N SER A 88 2.74 -1.72 -4.26
CA SER A 88 2.23 -1.15 -5.52
C SER A 88 3.20 -1.36 -6.69
N LYS A 89 4.52 -1.21 -6.46
CA LYS A 89 5.54 -1.50 -7.50
C LYS A 89 5.52 -2.97 -7.90
N PHE A 90 5.46 -3.88 -6.91
CA PHE A 90 5.40 -5.32 -7.14
C PHE A 90 4.14 -5.72 -7.92
N SER A 91 2.97 -5.21 -7.50
CA SER A 91 1.69 -5.42 -8.19
C SER A 91 1.75 -4.97 -9.65
N ASN A 92 2.30 -3.78 -9.91
CA ASN A 92 2.45 -3.26 -11.27
C ASN A 92 3.39 -4.11 -12.13
N SER A 93 4.46 -4.67 -11.55
CA SER A 93 5.33 -5.59 -12.26
C SER A 93 4.68 -6.95 -12.51
N SER A 94 3.89 -7.46 -11.56
CA SER A 94 3.14 -8.71 -11.71
C SER A 94 2.16 -8.62 -12.87
N GLU A 95 1.36 -7.56 -12.92
CA GLU A 95 0.37 -7.36 -14.00
C GLU A 95 1.03 -7.30 -15.39
N LYS A 96 2.22 -6.69 -15.48
CA LYS A 96 3.00 -6.67 -16.74
C LYS A 96 3.51 -8.07 -17.10
N LEU A 97 3.97 -8.84 -16.13
CA LEU A 97 4.41 -10.21 -16.34
C LEU A 97 3.24 -11.09 -16.81
N ASP A 98 2.08 -10.98 -16.17
CA ASP A 98 0.87 -11.73 -16.55
C ASP A 98 0.45 -11.44 -17.99
N LYS A 99 0.50 -10.17 -18.42
CA LYS A 99 0.24 -9.78 -19.83
C LYS A 99 1.24 -10.41 -20.81
N LEU A 100 2.54 -10.42 -20.47
CA LEU A 100 3.57 -11.04 -21.32
C LEU A 100 3.38 -12.55 -21.42
N LEU A 101 3.13 -13.22 -20.30
CA LEU A 101 2.90 -14.67 -20.25
C LEU A 101 1.62 -15.06 -20.99
N GLY A 102 0.58 -14.22 -20.92
CA GLY A 102 -0.65 -14.39 -21.71
C GLY A 102 -0.40 -14.33 -23.22
N ILE A 103 0.43 -13.38 -23.68
CA ILE A 103 0.77 -13.23 -25.12
C ILE A 103 1.66 -14.36 -25.62
N GLN A 104 2.58 -14.87 -24.80
CA GLN A 104 3.57 -15.88 -25.21
C GLN A 104 2.97 -17.28 -25.42
N ARG A 105 1.72 -17.53 -25.02
CA ARG A 105 1.11 -18.85 -25.12
C ARG A 105 0.61 -19.17 -26.51
N CYS A 106 0.89 -20.40 -26.95
CA CYS A 106 0.27 -21.00 -28.11
C CYS A 106 -1.20 -21.35 -27.79
N VAL A 107 -2.12 -21.11 -28.74
CA VAL A 107 -3.59 -21.21 -28.59
C VAL A 107 -4.10 -22.56 -28.07
N PHE A 108 -3.25 -23.59 -28.07
CA PHE A 108 -3.58 -24.96 -27.69
C PHE A 108 -3.31 -25.30 -26.22
N ASN A 109 -2.53 -24.48 -25.49
CA ASN A 109 -2.17 -24.76 -24.09
C ASN A 109 -3.17 -24.11 -23.11
N LYS A 110 -4.14 -24.90 -22.62
CA LYS A 110 -5.23 -24.47 -21.71
C LYS A 110 -4.97 -24.74 -20.21
N ALA A 111 -3.72 -24.85 -19.78
CA ALA A 111 -3.38 -25.11 -18.37
C ALA A 111 -2.13 -24.33 -17.94
N GLY A 112 -1.90 -24.17 -16.63
CA GLY A 112 -0.69 -23.60 -16.03
C GLY A 112 -0.74 -22.09 -15.71
N LEU A 113 0.32 -21.58 -15.09
CA LEU A 113 0.51 -20.17 -14.66
C LEU A 113 0.33 -19.15 -15.79
N GLY A 114 -0.55 -18.16 -15.60
CA GLY A 114 -0.94 -17.18 -16.63
C GLY A 114 -2.03 -17.67 -17.60
N TYR A 115 -2.64 -18.84 -17.33
CA TYR A 115 -3.93 -19.18 -17.95
C TYR A 115 -5.00 -18.37 -17.25
N ASP A 116 -5.56 -17.39 -17.95
CA ASP A 116 -6.74 -16.69 -17.49
C ASP A 116 -7.93 -17.21 -18.29
N GLU A 117 -8.86 -17.88 -17.63
CA GLU A 117 -10.14 -18.33 -18.24
C GLU A 117 -11.11 -17.13 -18.36
N MET A 118 -10.58 -15.92 -18.56
CA MET A 118 -11.36 -14.70 -18.73
C MET A 118 -11.89 -14.64 -20.15
N ASN A 119 -13.12 -15.13 -20.26
CA ASN A 119 -14.22 -14.67 -21.08
C ASN A 119 -13.97 -14.30 -22.55
N LYS A 120 -14.82 -14.90 -23.38
CA LYS A 120 -15.21 -14.50 -24.72
C LYS A 120 -15.90 -13.13 -24.72
N ASP A 121 -15.33 -12.12 -24.08
CA ASP A 121 -15.77 -10.76 -24.31
C ASP A 121 -15.21 -10.35 -25.66
N ASN A 122 -16.13 -10.44 -26.63
CA ASN A 122 -16.02 -9.95 -27.98
C ASN A 122 -15.74 -8.44 -27.96
N GLN A 123 -14.55 -8.02 -27.53
CA GLN A 123 -14.00 -6.80 -28.05
C GLN A 123 -13.71 -7.12 -29.52
N LYS A 124 -14.72 -6.85 -30.36
CA LYS A 124 -14.55 -6.64 -31.80
C LYS A 124 -13.54 -5.49 -31.91
N ILE A 125 -12.27 -5.82 -31.78
CA ILE A 125 -11.24 -5.15 -32.53
C ILE A 125 -11.69 -5.44 -33.95
N SER A 126 -12.41 -4.49 -34.56
CA SER A 126 -12.61 -4.43 -35.99
C SER A 126 -11.22 -4.33 -36.58
N SER A 127 -10.56 -5.48 -36.65
CA SER A 127 -9.30 -5.68 -37.35
C SER A 127 -9.71 -5.64 -38.81
N SER A 128 -10.00 -4.42 -39.25
CA SER A 128 -9.93 -3.99 -40.62
C SER A 128 -8.47 -4.24 -41.01
N MET A 129 -8.14 -5.50 -41.25
CA MET A 129 -6.83 -5.91 -41.70
C MET A 129 -6.80 -5.52 -43.17
N THR A 130 -6.41 -4.27 -43.39
CA THR A 130 -6.20 -3.68 -44.71
C THR A 130 -4.81 -4.04 -45.19
N CYS A 131 -4.72 -4.41 -46.44
CA CYS A 131 -3.45 -4.69 -47.08
C CYS A 131 -2.75 -3.36 -47.43
N ASN A 132 -1.56 -3.11 -46.88
CA ASN A 132 -0.77 -1.91 -47.20
C ASN A 132 -0.32 -1.79 -48.68
N TYR A 133 -0.52 -2.83 -49.50
CA TYR A 133 -0.18 -2.81 -50.94
C TYR A 133 -1.34 -2.40 -51.83
N CYS A 134 -2.55 -2.91 -51.55
CA CYS A 134 -3.74 -2.66 -52.39
C CYS A 134 -4.86 -1.91 -51.65
N ASN A 135 -4.66 -1.53 -50.39
CA ASN A 135 -5.60 -0.85 -49.50
C ASN A 135 -6.98 -1.54 -49.38
N ARG A 136 -7.05 -2.84 -49.67
CA ARG A 136 -8.28 -3.65 -49.52
C ARG A 136 -8.28 -4.41 -48.20
N HIS A 137 -9.47 -4.63 -47.68
CA HIS A 137 -9.72 -5.30 -46.41
C HIS A 137 -9.70 -6.84 -46.57
N GLY A 138 -9.44 -7.56 -45.48
CA GLY A 138 -9.60 -9.01 -45.39
C GLY A 138 -8.34 -9.83 -45.69
N HIS A 139 -7.18 -9.20 -45.92
CA HIS A 139 -5.91 -9.90 -46.12
C HIS A 139 -4.70 -9.01 -45.79
N THR A 140 -3.54 -9.61 -45.50
CA THR A 140 -2.30 -8.88 -45.22
C THR A 140 -1.50 -8.60 -46.48
N THR A 141 -0.55 -7.68 -46.40
CA THR A 141 0.41 -7.41 -47.49
C THR A 141 1.16 -8.66 -47.94
N HIS A 142 1.43 -9.62 -47.06
CA HIS A 142 2.11 -10.87 -47.42
C HIS A 142 1.21 -11.83 -48.22
N THR A 143 -0.09 -11.84 -47.95
CA THR A 143 -1.05 -12.69 -48.65
C THR A 143 -1.73 -12.01 -49.84
N CYS A 144 -1.38 -10.75 -50.13
CA CYS A 144 -1.97 -9.97 -51.22
C CYS A 144 -1.72 -10.58 -52.60
N TYR A 145 -2.82 -10.91 -53.30
CA TYR A 145 -2.78 -11.43 -54.65
C TYR A 145 -2.09 -10.47 -55.63
N CYS A 146 -2.41 -9.16 -55.57
CA CYS A 146 -1.80 -8.14 -56.43
C CYS A 146 -0.28 -8.12 -56.30
N LYS A 147 0.25 -8.09 -55.05
CA LYS A 147 1.69 -8.09 -54.77
C LYS A 147 2.37 -9.36 -55.30
N LYS A 148 1.77 -10.52 -55.06
CA LYS A 148 2.31 -11.81 -55.54
C LYS A 148 2.36 -11.85 -57.07
N ASN A 149 1.33 -11.35 -57.75
CA ASN A 149 1.26 -11.35 -59.21
C ASN A 149 2.30 -10.40 -59.83
N ASP A 150 2.52 -9.22 -59.24
CA ASP A 150 3.53 -8.27 -59.71
C ASP A 150 4.96 -8.79 -59.49
N MET A 151 5.21 -9.50 -58.39
CA MET A 151 6.47 -10.22 -58.19
C MET A 151 6.66 -11.34 -59.22
N HIS A 152 5.61 -12.10 -59.50
CA HIS A 152 5.65 -13.17 -60.50
C HIS A 152 5.97 -12.62 -61.90
N LYS A 153 5.31 -11.52 -62.32
CA LYS A 153 5.61 -10.82 -63.58
C LYS A 153 7.04 -10.31 -63.64
N ARG A 154 7.55 -9.69 -62.57
CA ARG A 154 8.96 -9.27 -62.50
C ARG A 154 9.93 -10.43 -62.61
N ASN A 155 9.64 -11.56 -61.96
CA ASN A 155 10.46 -12.76 -62.05
C ASN A 155 10.42 -13.38 -63.46
N LEU A 156 9.26 -13.39 -64.13
CA LEU A 156 9.15 -13.80 -65.54
C LEU A 156 9.99 -12.90 -66.47
N LEU A 157 9.98 -11.59 -66.25
CA LEU A 157 10.79 -10.64 -67.02
C LEU A 157 12.30 -10.80 -66.75
N LEU A 158 12.69 -11.03 -65.49
CA LEU A 158 14.07 -11.30 -65.10
C LEU A 158 14.57 -12.63 -65.68
N ASN A 159 13.75 -13.68 -65.61
CA ASN A 159 14.09 -15.00 -66.14
C ASN A 159 14.20 -15.03 -67.67
N ASN A 160 13.43 -14.19 -68.38
CA ASN A 160 13.57 -14.05 -69.82
C ASN A 160 14.78 -13.17 -70.24
N LYS A 161 15.24 -12.24 -69.39
CA LYS A 161 16.40 -11.38 -69.67
C LYS A 161 17.74 -11.99 -69.23
N LEU A 162 17.75 -12.93 -68.29
CA LEU A 162 18.94 -13.66 -67.89
C LEU A 162 19.08 -14.91 -68.77
N SER A 163 19.66 -14.71 -69.95
CA SER A 163 20.19 -15.78 -70.79
C SER A 163 21.03 -16.73 -69.93
N LYS A 164 20.49 -17.93 -69.69
CA LYS A 164 21.05 -19.10 -68.99
C LYS A 164 22.54 -18.96 -68.62
N VAL A 165 22.83 -18.45 -67.42
CA VAL A 165 24.16 -18.62 -66.83
C VAL A 165 24.30 -20.10 -66.51
N ARG A 166 25.10 -20.82 -67.30
CA ARG A 166 25.39 -22.25 -67.06
C ARG A 166 26.28 -22.34 -65.82
N THR A 167 25.69 -22.69 -64.68
CA THR A 167 26.44 -23.00 -63.47
C THR A 167 26.97 -24.43 -63.56
N ILE A 168 28.30 -24.58 -63.48
CA ILE A 168 28.97 -25.88 -63.39
C ILE A 168 29.18 -26.17 -61.91
N TRP A 169 28.88 -27.40 -61.49
CA TRP A 169 29.03 -27.82 -60.11
C TRP A 169 30.51 -28.11 -59.81
N VAL A 170 31.05 -27.53 -58.73
CA VAL A 170 32.42 -27.76 -58.27
C VAL A 170 32.41 -28.16 -56.79
N PRO A 171 33.13 -29.22 -56.37
CA PRO A 171 33.23 -29.62 -54.97
C PRO A 171 33.85 -28.53 -54.10
N LYS A 172 33.37 -28.38 -52.85
CA LYS A 172 33.91 -27.40 -51.91
C LYS A 172 35.35 -27.78 -51.53
N GLY A 173 36.31 -26.88 -51.79
CA GLY A 173 37.72 -27.04 -51.40
C GLY A 173 38.74 -26.79 -52.52
N THR A 174 38.30 -26.70 -53.78
CA THR A 174 39.19 -26.42 -54.91
C THR A 174 39.39 -24.91 -55.09
N PHE A 175 40.40 -24.34 -54.44
CA PHE A 175 40.85 -22.98 -54.76
C PHE A 175 41.67 -23.03 -56.04
N PHE A 176 41.18 -22.43 -57.14
CA PHE A 176 41.99 -22.18 -58.33
C PHE A 176 43.11 -21.20 -57.95
N THR A 177 44.30 -21.71 -57.65
CA THR A 177 45.49 -20.87 -57.53
C THR A 177 46.02 -20.63 -58.93
N ASN A 178 45.96 -19.36 -59.35
CA ASN A 178 46.57 -18.80 -60.55
C ASN A 178 45.96 -19.24 -61.90
N PRO A 179 44.88 -18.60 -62.40
CA PRO A 179 44.64 -18.62 -63.84
C PRO A 179 45.84 -17.95 -64.53
N PRO A 180 46.51 -18.59 -65.50
CA PRO A 180 47.58 -17.95 -66.26
C PRO A 180 47.01 -16.69 -66.93
N GLY A 181 47.50 -15.53 -66.49
CA GLY A 181 47.11 -14.24 -67.06
C GLY A 181 47.39 -14.21 -68.57
N PRO A 182 46.65 -13.40 -69.33
CA PRO A 182 46.82 -13.31 -70.78
C PRO A 182 48.27 -12.92 -71.10
N LYS A 183 48.93 -13.70 -71.96
CA LYS A 183 50.26 -13.41 -72.48
C LYS A 183 50.18 -12.11 -73.31
N ALA A 184 50.52 -10.98 -72.70
CA ALA A 184 50.66 -9.72 -73.42
C ALA A 184 51.96 -9.74 -74.22
N THR A 185 51.89 -10.10 -75.50
CA THR A 185 52.96 -9.84 -76.46
C THR A 185 53.04 -8.34 -76.73
N TRP A 186 54.10 -7.70 -76.23
CA TRP A 186 54.45 -6.33 -76.57
C TRP A 186 54.83 -6.27 -78.06
N VAL A 187 54.21 -5.39 -78.84
CA VAL A 187 54.61 -5.10 -80.22
C VAL A 187 54.97 -3.60 -80.27
N PRO A 188 56.17 -3.21 -80.75
CA PRO A 188 56.49 -1.81 -80.91
C PRO A 188 55.68 -1.20 -82.08
N LYS A 189 55.15 0.00 -81.88
CA LYS A 189 54.56 0.79 -82.97
C LYS A 189 55.68 1.29 -83.88
N SER A 190 55.62 0.98 -85.17
CA SER A 190 56.42 1.65 -86.18
C SER A 190 55.91 3.07 -86.40
N SER A 191 56.80 4.06 -86.30
CA SER A 191 56.58 5.40 -86.82
C SER A 191 56.89 5.40 -88.32
N THR A 192 55.91 5.71 -89.15
CA THR A 192 55.95 6.60 -90.34
C THR A 192 54.58 6.54 -91.02
#